data_AF-A0A0G1IMM5-F1
#
_entry.id   AF-A0A0G1IMM5-F1
#
_cell.length_a   1.000
_cell.length_b   1.000
_cell.length_c   1.000
_cell.angle_alpha   90.00
_cell.angle_beta   90.00
_cell.angle_gamma   90.00
#
_symmetry.space_group_name_H-M   'P 1'
#
loop_
_entity.id
_entity.type
_entity.pdbx_description
1 polymer ?
#
loop_
_entity_poly.entity_id
_entity_poly.type
_entity_poly.pdbx_seq_one_letter_code
_entity_poly.pdbx_strand_id
1 'polypeptide(L)'
;MEENPPSFAVLVGIIVLFGLILMVLFGQSSVSDSPDSPFIKDRLPLFFSPAFGDKEDILAYIDLDGDGKHETVFGSTGRIHWDYVGYNLWISPNESKTGRRLVLQFKKPPDRICFTDIDRDGILDLVLGVDGHTHVARGDGSGNFRSPELISTQKRRICIS
;
A
#
# COMPACT_ATOMS: atom_id res chain seq x y z
N MET A 1 -4.68 -17.72 61.47
CA MET A 1 -4.10 -18.75 60.58
C MET A 1 -3.03 -18.01 59.80
N GLU A 2 -1.77 -18.28 60.12
CA GLU A 2 -0.63 -17.56 59.56
C GLU A 2 -0.15 -18.35 58.33
N GLU A 3 -0.37 -17.79 57.15
CA GLU A 3 0.05 -18.37 55.88
C GLU A 3 1.59 -18.35 55.84
N ASN A 4 2.20 -19.53 55.73
CA ASN A 4 3.65 -19.68 55.72
C ASN A 4 4.18 -19.11 54.38
N PRO A 5 5.17 -18.19 54.38
CA PRO A 5 5.64 -17.61 53.14
C PRO A 5 6.24 -18.69 52.22
N PRO A 6 6.07 -18.56 50.89
CA PRO A 6 6.62 -19.52 49.94
C PRO A 6 8.14 -19.63 50.12
N SER A 7 8.65 -20.85 50.06
CA SER A 7 10.08 -21.08 50.17
C SER A 7 10.82 -20.40 49.01
N PHE A 8 12.09 -20.05 49.24
CA PHE A 8 12.93 -19.40 48.23
C PHE A 8 12.94 -20.15 46.88
N ALA A 9 12.84 -21.48 46.90
CA ALA A 9 12.74 -22.32 45.71
C ALA A 9 11.45 -22.09 44.90
N VAL A 10 10.32 -21.87 45.58
CA VAL A 10 9.03 -21.57 44.93
C VAL A 10 9.07 -20.18 44.28
N LEU A 11 9.70 -19.21 44.94
CA LEU A 11 9.84 -17.86 44.40
C LEU A 11 10.71 -17.84 43.11
N VAL A 12 11.82 -18.59 43.12
CA VAL A 12 12.69 -18.74 41.93
C VAL A 12 11.96 -19.44 40.78
N GLY A 13 11.18 -20.49 41.08
CA GLY A 13 10.38 -21.19 40.07
C GLY A 13 9.33 -20.29 39.39
N ILE A 14 8.66 -19.43 40.17
CA ILE A 14 7.66 -18.48 39.65
C ILE A 14 8.33 -17.43 38.74
N ILE A 15 9.50 -16.91 39.12
CA ILE A 15 10.23 -15.90 38.31
C ILE A 15 10.70 -16.49 36.98
N VAL A 16 11.22 -17.73 36.99
CA VAL A 16 11.67 -18.41 35.75
C VAL A 16 10.48 -18.73 34.84
N LEU A 17 9.36 -19.19 35.40
CA LEU A 17 8.15 -19.47 34.65
C LEU A 17 7.56 -18.18 34.04
N PHE A 18 7.53 -17.08 34.80
CA PHE A 18 7.05 -15.79 34.31
C PHE A 18 7.97 -15.23 33.21
N GLY A 19 9.29 -15.39 33.34
CA GLY A 19 10.26 -15.02 32.32
C GLY A 19 10.11 -15.80 31.01
N LEU A 20 9.87 -17.12 31.08
CA LEU A 20 9.61 -17.96 29.91
C LEU A 20 8.29 -17.60 29.22
N ILE A 21 7.24 -17.32 29.99
CA ILE A 21 5.94 -16.88 29.46
C ILE A 21 6.07 -15.51 28.79
N LEU A 22 6.84 -14.58 29.37
CA LEU A 22 7.14 -13.29 28.73
C LEU A 22 7.93 -13.47 27.43
N MET A 23 8.89 -14.39 27.40
CA MET A 23 9.69 -14.64 26.20
C MET A 23 8.87 -15.23 25.04
N VAL A 24 7.81 -16.00 25.34
CA VAL A 24 6.87 -16.53 24.33
C VAL A 24 5.82 -15.49 23.91
N LEU A 25 5.40 -14.59 24.81
CA LEU A 25 4.44 -13.54 24.50
C LEU A 25 5.05 -12.33 23.78
N PHE A 26 6.35 -12.06 23.96
CA PHE A 26 7.06 -10.93 23.34
C PHE A 26 8.14 -11.34 22.33
N GLY A 27 8.47 -12.63 22.23
CA GLY A 27 9.44 -13.13 21.28
C GLY A 27 8.79 -13.58 19.98
N GLN A 28 8.54 -12.64 19.07
CA GLN A 28 8.77 -12.74 17.62
C GLN A 28 8.32 -11.42 16.94
N SER A 29 9.22 -10.44 16.89
CA SER A 29 9.19 -9.42 15.84
C SER A 29 10.61 -8.94 15.56
N SER A 30 11.47 -9.88 15.16
CA SER A 30 12.63 -9.57 14.34
C SER A 30 12.30 -10.00 12.92
N VAL A 31 11.45 -9.21 12.24
CA VAL A 31 11.48 -9.20 10.78
C VAL A 31 12.82 -8.57 10.43
N SER A 32 13.63 -9.29 9.68
CA SER A 32 14.93 -8.82 9.21
C SER A 32 14.72 -7.51 8.45
N ASP A 33 15.30 -6.42 8.95
CA ASP A 33 15.63 -5.28 8.11
C ASP A 33 16.60 -5.82 7.03
N SER A 34 16.08 -6.15 5.85
CA SER A 34 16.92 -6.28 4.68
C SER A 34 17.50 -4.89 4.41
N PRO A 35 18.82 -4.70 4.29
CA PRO A 35 19.42 -3.38 4.12
C PRO A 35 19.20 -2.77 2.72
N ASP A 36 18.26 -3.29 1.92
CA ASP A 36 18.06 -2.91 0.52
C ASP A 36 16.80 -2.07 0.25
N SER A 37 16.25 -1.36 1.26
CA SER A 37 15.22 -0.35 1.00
C SER A 37 15.84 1.06 0.94
N PRO A 38 16.00 1.68 -0.25
CA PRO A 38 16.62 3.00 -0.38
C PRO A 38 15.65 4.17 -0.08
N PHE A 39 14.57 3.96 0.68
CA PHE A 39 13.55 4.99 0.88
C PHE A 39 13.63 5.60 2.27
N ILE A 40 14.33 6.74 2.31
CA ILE A 40 14.44 7.66 3.44
C ILE A 40 13.03 8.08 3.90
N LYS A 41 12.73 7.84 5.18
CA LYS A 41 11.45 8.10 5.87
C LYS A 41 10.92 9.55 5.84
N ASP A 42 11.66 10.50 5.27
CA ASP A 42 11.33 11.93 5.33
C ASP A 42 11.00 12.57 3.96
N ARG A 43 10.83 11.77 2.91
CA ARG A 43 10.25 12.23 1.64
C ARG A 43 9.18 11.25 1.19
N LEU A 44 7.93 11.72 1.17
CA LEU A 44 6.80 11.01 0.57
C LEU A 44 7.24 10.47 -0.80
N PRO A 45 7.23 9.15 -1.02
CA PRO A 45 7.77 8.60 -2.24
C PRO A 45 6.81 8.93 -3.39
N LEU A 46 7.22 9.85 -4.26
CA LEU A 46 6.62 10.04 -5.57
C LEU A 46 6.97 8.82 -6.42
N PHE A 47 6.01 7.91 -6.58
CA PHE A 47 6.16 6.76 -7.47
C PHE A 47 5.64 7.10 -8.87
N PHE A 48 6.43 6.76 -9.88
CA PHE A 48 6.17 7.07 -11.28
C PHE A 48 6.11 5.79 -12.10
N SER A 49 5.04 5.65 -12.90
CA SER A 49 4.90 4.55 -13.85
C SER A 49 4.46 5.06 -15.23
N PRO A 50 5.00 4.50 -16.32
CA PRO A 50 4.46 4.76 -17.66
C PRO A 50 3.01 4.25 -17.77
N ALA A 51 2.31 4.75 -18.78
CA ALA A 51 1.03 4.20 -19.23
C ALA A 51 1.10 2.67 -19.40
N PHE A 52 0.07 1.96 -18.95
CA PHE A 52 -0.08 0.52 -19.21
C PHE A 52 -0.99 0.27 -20.40
N GLY A 53 -0.61 -0.72 -21.22
CA GLY A 53 -1.31 -1.11 -22.45
C GLY A 53 -2.05 -2.44 -22.29
N ASP A 54 -2.07 -3.25 -23.35
CA ASP A 54 -2.84 -4.50 -23.44
C ASP A 54 -2.33 -5.66 -22.56
N LYS A 55 -1.36 -5.38 -21.68
CA LYS A 55 -0.69 -6.36 -20.83
C LYS A 55 -0.91 -6.03 -19.36
N GLU A 56 -0.77 -7.05 -18.52
CA GLU A 56 -0.65 -6.84 -17.07
C GLU A 56 0.75 -6.26 -16.78
N ASP A 57 0.80 -4.97 -16.47
CA ASP A 57 2.04 -4.24 -16.16
C ASP A 57 2.06 -3.91 -14.67
N ILE A 58 3.10 -4.36 -13.95
CA ILE A 58 3.34 -3.90 -12.58
C ILE A 58 3.77 -2.43 -12.66
N LEU A 59 3.03 -1.58 -11.96
CA LEU A 59 3.22 -0.14 -11.96
C LEU A 59 4.04 0.31 -10.76
N ALA A 60 3.71 -0.21 -9.57
CA ALA A 60 4.34 0.21 -8.32
C ALA A 60 4.30 -0.90 -7.26
N TYR A 61 5.22 -0.80 -6.30
CA TYR A 61 5.24 -1.55 -5.06
C TYR A 61 5.27 -0.52 -3.91
N ILE A 62 4.12 -0.29 -3.27
CA ILE A 62 3.86 0.89 -2.43
C ILE A 62 2.90 0.54 -1.30
N ASP A 63 3.17 1.03 -0.10
CA ASP A 63 2.24 0.97 1.05
C ASP A 63 1.12 1.99 0.86
N LEU A 64 -0.04 1.53 0.37
CA LEU A 64 -1.19 2.35 0.00
C LEU A 64 -2.24 2.43 1.09
N ASP A 65 -2.28 1.47 2.01
CA ASP A 65 -3.22 1.44 3.13
C ASP A 65 -2.59 1.84 4.47
N GLY A 66 -1.29 2.10 4.49
CA GLY A 66 -0.56 2.58 5.67
C GLY A 66 -0.34 1.49 6.71
N ASP A 67 -0.50 0.21 6.36
CA ASP A 67 -0.31 -0.91 7.28
C ASP A 67 1.17 -1.32 7.45
N GLY A 68 2.08 -0.64 6.73
CA GLY A 68 3.51 -0.87 6.75
C GLY A 68 3.97 -2.02 5.84
N LYS A 69 3.06 -2.67 5.11
CA LYS A 69 3.35 -3.60 4.03
C LYS A 69 3.13 -2.89 2.70
N HIS A 70 3.78 -3.38 1.66
CA HIS A 70 3.67 -2.80 0.33
C HIS A 70 2.72 -3.65 -0.52
N GLU A 71 1.81 -2.96 -1.18
CA GLU A 71 0.92 -3.54 -2.16
C GLU A 71 1.55 -3.52 -3.55
N THR A 72 1.21 -4.52 -4.35
CA THR A 72 1.51 -4.51 -5.78
C THR A 72 0.39 -3.82 -6.54
N VAL A 73 0.72 -2.71 -7.19
CA VAL A 73 -0.17 -2.00 -8.11
C VAL A 73 0.12 -2.46 -9.52
N PHE A 74 -0.90 -2.83 -10.27
CA PHE A 74 -0.75 -3.23 -11.66
C PHE A 74 -1.89 -2.76 -12.53
N GLY A 75 -1.56 -2.42 -13.77
CA GLY A 75 -2.50 -2.06 -14.81
C GLY A 75 -2.79 -3.25 -15.72
N SER A 76 -4.02 -3.38 -16.22
CA SER A 76 -4.34 -4.39 -17.23
C SER A 76 -5.48 -3.95 -18.14
N THR A 77 -5.51 -4.44 -19.38
CA THR A 77 -6.73 -4.38 -20.19
C THR A 77 -7.61 -5.58 -19.92
N GLY A 78 -8.91 -5.34 -19.78
CA GLY A 78 -9.85 -6.43 -19.63
C GLY A 78 -11.30 -5.97 -19.56
N ARG A 79 -12.21 -6.90 -19.85
CA ARG A 79 -13.64 -6.69 -19.63
C ARG A 79 -13.95 -6.98 -18.17
N ILE A 80 -14.45 -5.97 -17.47
CA ILE A 80 -15.15 -6.16 -16.19
C ILE A 80 -16.67 -6.01 -16.36
N HIS A 81 -17.13 -5.60 -17.56
CA HIS A 81 -18.54 -5.52 -17.95
C HIS A 81 -18.74 -6.04 -19.39
N TRP A 82 -19.98 -6.41 -19.73
CA TRP A 82 -20.32 -7.18 -20.94
C TRP A 82 -20.03 -6.44 -22.26
N ASP A 83 -20.06 -5.11 -22.24
CA ASP A 83 -20.08 -4.21 -23.39
C ASP A 83 -18.77 -3.44 -23.59
N TYR A 84 -17.78 -3.57 -22.69
CA TYR A 84 -16.59 -2.72 -22.72
C TYR A 84 -15.30 -3.41 -22.27
N VAL A 85 -14.24 -3.30 -23.08
CA VAL A 85 -12.86 -3.59 -22.67
C VAL A 85 -12.30 -2.30 -22.06
N GLY A 86 -12.08 -2.30 -20.75
CA GLY A 86 -11.50 -1.16 -20.05
C GLY A 86 -10.05 -1.39 -19.65
N TYR A 87 -9.42 -0.29 -19.26
CA TYR A 87 -8.10 -0.27 -18.64
C TYR A 87 -8.30 -0.24 -17.14
N ASN A 88 -7.85 -1.28 -16.47
CA ASN A 88 -8.16 -1.56 -15.08
C ASN A 88 -6.90 -1.35 -14.24
N LEU A 89 -7.03 -0.57 -13.18
CA LEU A 89 -6.01 -0.47 -12.14
C LEU A 89 -6.40 -1.42 -11.01
N TRP A 90 -5.48 -2.31 -10.69
CA TRP A 90 -5.63 -3.30 -9.64
C TRP A 90 -4.59 -3.11 -8.55
N ILE A 91 -4.99 -3.48 -7.35
CA ILE A 91 -4.11 -3.59 -6.18
C ILE A 91 -4.17 -5.02 -5.68
N SER A 92 -3.01 -5.56 -5.29
CA SER A 92 -2.92 -6.83 -4.56
C SER A 92 -2.13 -6.63 -3.27
N PRO A 93 -2.53 -7.24 -2.14
CA PRO A 93 -1.83 -7.12 -0.84
C PRO A 93 -0.42 -7.72 -0.83
N ASN A 94 -0.02 -8.41 -1.91
CA ASN A 94 1.31 -8.95 -2.10
C ASN A 94 1.54 -9.23 -3.59
N GLU A 95 2.72 -9.74 -3.93
CA GLU A 95 3.10 -10.09 -5.31
C GLU A 95 2.23 -11.22 -5.92
N SER A 96 1.44 -11.93 -5.11
CA SER A 96 0.49 -12.92 -5.64
C SER A 96 -0.67 -12.21 -6.33
N LYS A 97 -1.14 -12.76 -7.44
CA LYS A 97 -2.36 -12.27 -8.13
C LYS A 97 -3.66 -12.62 -7.38
N THR A 98 -3.54 -13.30 -6.24
CA THR A 98 -4.68 -13.69 -5.39
C THR A 98 -5.14 -12.51 -4.53
N GLY A 99 -6.45 -12.32 -4.40
CA GLY A 99 -6.99 -11.22 -3.58
C GLY A 99 -6.86 -9.85 -4.23
N ARG A 100 -6.53 -9.79 -5.53
CA ARG A 100 -6.52 -8.51 -6.25
C ARG A 100 -7.89 -7.84 -6.23
N ARG A 101 -7.90 -6.53 -6.02
CA ARG A 101 -9.08 -5.69 -6.04
C ARG A 101 -9.00 -4.69 -7.19
N LEU A 102 -10.10 -4.55 -7.92
CA LEU A 102 -10.25 -3.48 -8.90
C LEU A 102 -10.42 -2.16 -8.16
N VAL A 103 -9.64 -1.17 -8.55
CA VAL A 103 -9.60 0.11 -7.87
C VAL A 103 -10.21 1.20 -8.73
N LEU A 104 -9.78 1.26 -9.99
CA LEU A 104 -10.29 2.19 -10.99
C LEU A 104 -10.38 1.50 -12.34
N GLN A 105 -11.36 1.94 -13.13
CA GLN A 105 -11.49 1.59 -14.53
C GLN A 105 -11.47 2.85 -15.39
N PHE A 106 -10.71 2.80 -16.47
CA PHE A 106 -10.63 3.86 -17.45
C PHE A 106 -11.16 3.41 -18.81
N LYS A 107 -11.75 4.37 -19.53
CA LYS A 107 -12.14 4.17 -20.93
C LYS A 107 -10.92 4.17 -21.86
N LYS A 108 -9.97 5.05 -21.60
CA LYS A 108 -8.69 5.14 -22.33
C LYS A 108 -7.54 4.81 -21.39
N PRO A 109 -6.40 4.31 -21.88
CA PRO A 109 -5.25 4.10 -21.01
C PRO A 109 -4.80 5.45 -20.45
N PRO A 110 -4.50 5.53 -19.14
CA PRO A 110 -3.83 6.70 -18.60
C PRO A 110 -2.41 6.80 -19.17
N ASP A 111 -2.00 7.98 -19.62
CA ASP A 111 -0.66 8.28 -20.15
C ASP A 111 0.41 8.25 -19.05
N ARG A 112 -0.01 8.54 -17.81
CA ARG A 112 0.81 8.69 -16.62
C ARG A 112 -0.01 8.37 -15.38
N ILE A 113 0.64 7.73 -14.41
CA ILE A 113 0.09 7.45 -13.08
C ILE A 113 1.12 7.85 -12.04
N CYS A 114 0.64 8.37 -10.91
CA CYS A 114 1.47 8.74 -9.80
C CYS A 114 0.73 8.67 -8.47
N PHE A 115 1.42 8.20 -7.44
CA PHE A 115 0.93 8.16 -6.06
C PHE A 115 1.62 9.24 -5.24
N THR A 116 0.85 10.10 -4.57
CA THR A 116 1.39 11.18 -3.74
C THR A 116 0.31 11.72 -2.82
N ASP A 117 0.68 12.13 -1.61
CA ASP A 117 -0.20 12.81 -0.68
C ASP A 117 -0.25 14.31 -1.04
N ILE A 118 -1.34 14.73 -1.71
CA ILE A 118 -1.45 16.07 -2.31
C ILE A 118 -1.89 17.11 -1.28
N ASP A 119 -2.74 16.72 -0.34
CA ASP A 119 -3.30 17.61 0.69
C ASP A 119 -2.63 17.46 2.07
N ARG A 120 -1.63 16.59 2.18
CA ARG A 120 -0.79 16.38 3.36
C ARG A 120 -1.54 15.80 4.54
N ASP A 121 -2.48 14.92 4.26
CA ASP A 121 -3.26 14.22 5.30
C ASP A 121 -2.63 12.88 5.72
N GLY A 122 -1.52 12.49 5.09
CA GLY A 122 -0.82 11.23 5.32
C GLY A 122 -1.40 10.05 4.52
N ILE A 123 -2.41 10.28 3.68
CA ILE A 123 -3.02 9.29 2.81
C ILE A 123 -2.55 9.55 1.38
N LEU A 124 -2.14 8.48 0.69
CA LEU A 124 -1.71 8.61 -0.70
C LEU A 124 -2.91 8.81 -1.63
N ASP A 125 -2.83 9.88 -2.44
CA ASP A 125 -3.74 10.10 -3.55
C ASP A 125 -3.16 9.56 -4.86
N LEU A 126 -4.03 9.46 -5.86
CA LEU A 126 -3.67 9.02 -7.20
C LEU A 126 -3.85 10.15 -8.21
N VAL A 127 -2.76 10.56 -8.85
CA VAL A 127 -2.75 11.55 -9.93
C VAL A 127 -2.62 10.85 -11.27
N LEU A 128 -3.51 11.20 -12.20
CA LEU A 128 -3.69 10.51 -13.47
C LEU A 128 -3.62 11.50 -14.63
N GLY A 129 -2.84 11.16 -15.65
CA GLY A 129 -2.92 11.79 -16.96
C GLY A 129 -3.79 10.96 -17.89
N VAL A 130 -4.94 11.47 -18.34
CA VAL A 130 -5.83 10.76 -19.27
C VAL A 130 -6.27 11.71 -20.38
N ASP A 131 -6.01 11.36 -21.64
CA ASP A 131 -6.44 12.14 -22.81
C ASP A 131 -5.95 13.59 -22.77
N GLY A 132 -4.74 13.81 -22.25
CA GLY A 132 -4.17 15.16 -22.06
C GLY A 132 -4.71 15.95 -20.87
N HIS A 133 -5.63 15.38 -20.08
CA HIS A 133 -6.21 15.98 -18.88
C HIS A 133 -5.57 15.40 -17.61
N THR A 134 -5.49 16.21 -16.55
CA THR A 134 -5.04 15.79 -15.23
C THR A 134 -6.23 15.55 -14.31
N HIS A 135 -6.28 14.36 -13.73
CA HIS A 135 -7.28 13.99 -12.73
C HIS A 135 -6.61 13.61 -11.40
N VAL A 136 -7.33 13.79 -10.31
CA VAL A 136 -6.94 13.31 -8.98
C VAL A 136 -8.04 12.43 -8.43
N ALA A 137 -7.68 11.23 -8.00
CA ALA A 137 -8.55 10.36 -7.22
C ALA A 137 -8.02 10.35 -5.78
N ARG A 138 -8.85 10.81 -4.84
CA ARG A 138 -8.46 10.91 -3.43
C ARG A 138 -8.40 9.56 -2.76
N GLY A 139 -7.34 9.30 -2.00
CA GLY A 139 -7.22 8.09 -1.20
C GLY A 139 -8.23 8.07 -0.05
N ASP A 140 -8.55 6.87 0.45
CA ASP A 140 -9.35 6.68 1.67
C ASP A 140 -8.56 6.07 2.84
N GLY A 141 -7.27 5.80 2.65
CA GLY A 141 -6.40 5.17 3.64
C GLY A 141 -6.60 3.66 3.78
N SER A 142 -7.41 3.03 2.93
CA SER A 142 -7.58 1.56 2.87
C SER A 142 -7.17 1.01 1.50
N GLY A 143 -6.32 1.77 0.80
CA GLY A 143 -5.93 1.51 -0.59
C GLY A 143 -7.06 1.66 -1.61
N ASN A 144 -8.22 2.26 -1.27
CA ASN A 144 -9.21 2.65 -2.27
C ASN A 144 -9.06 4.13 -2.63
N PHE A 145 -9.69 4.50 -3.75
CA PHE A 145 -9.74 5.87 -4.19
C PHE A 145 -11.17 6.25 -4.54
N ARG A 146 -11.50 7.52 -4.29
CA ARG A 146 -12.75 8.12 -4.75
C ARG A 146 -12.77 8.24 -6.27
N SER A 147 -13.93 8.58 -6.83
CA SER A 147 -14.04 8.87 -8.26
C SER A 147 -13.05 9.98 -8.67
N PRO A 148 -12.28 9.80 -9.75
CA PRO A 148 -11.32 10.81 -10.19
C PRO A 148 -12.00 12.14 -10.55
N GLU A 149 -11.46 13.23 -10.03
CA GLU A 149 -11.90 14.60 -10.30
C GLU A 149 -10.95 15.27 -11.29
N LEU A 150 -11.50 15.97 -12.29
CA LEU A 150 -10.72 16.75 -13.24
C LEU A 150 -10.16 18.01 -12.56
N ILE A 151 -8.84 18.13 -12.48
CA ILE A 151 -8.17 19.30 -11.89
C ILE A 151 -7.45 20.17 -12.92
N SER A 152 -7.19 19.65 -14.13
CA SER A 152 -6.63 20.45 -15.22
C SER A 152 -6.96 19.87 -16.59
N THR A 153 -7.32 20.75 -17.53
CA THR A 153 -7.48 20.41 -18.95
C THR A 153 -6.21 20.62 -19.76
N GLN A 154 -5.15 21.14 -19.12
CA GLN A 154 -3.86 21.33 -19.78
C GLN A 154 -3.04 20.05 -19.67
N LYS A 155 -2.40 19.69 -20.77
CA LYS A 155 -1.38 18.63 -20.78
C LYS A 155 -0.17 19.09 -19.98
N ARG A 156 -0.16 18.75 -18.70
CA ARG A 156 0.98 18.99 -17.81
C ARG A 156 1.77 17.72 -17.62
N ARG A 157 3.07 17.86 -17.38
CA ARG A 157 3.87 16.75 -16.86
C ARG A 157 3.42 16.56 -15.42
N ILE A 158 2.70 15.48 -15.18
CA ILE A 158 2.36 15.03 -13.84
C ILE A 158 3.54 14.21 -13.32
N CYS A 159 3.92 14.47 -12.08
CA CYS A 159 4.99 13.82 -11.33
C CYS A 159 6.38 13.98 -11.98
N ILE A 160 7.13 14.92 -11.40
CA ILE A 160 8.47 15.31 -11.83
C ILE A 160 9.42 14.82 -10.72
N SER A 161 10.45 14.07 -11.12
CA SER A 161 11.54 13.57 -10.26
C SER A 161 12.42 14.70 -9.74
#